data_AF-A0A7Y0SEM6-F1
#
_entry.id   AF-A0A7Y0SEM6-F1
#
_cell.length_a   1.000
_cell.length_b   1.000
_cell.length_c   1.000
_cell.angle_alpha   90.00
_cell.angle_beta   90.00
_cell.angle_gamma   90.00
#
_symmetry.space_group_name_H-M   'P 1'
#
loop_
_entity.id
_entity.type
_entity.pdbx_description
1 polymer ?
#
loop_
_entity_poly.entity_id
_entity_poly.type
_entity_poly.pdbx_seq_one_letter_code
_entity_poly.pdbx_strand_id
1 'polypeptide(L)'
;EFLGEVIYNETDSEIAHKSYKNFNAEDTTKQNRIGLKHIWFADAAISDTITSKLTWIGKEENGVSNRFIEASPGYPPYVPPSGDNQQKKDYEYTEDKFEFETQLDKEIQNHYIVYGISYKHSDISNTNREFNSDPGTPDTVYVYTPDAKEESFGLFLQDEISLLNDKLVLTPGVRYDYFSTN
;
A
#
# COMPACT_ATOMS: atom_id res chain seq x y z
N GLU A 1 -12.11 -20.73 -5.08
CA GLU A 1 -12.79 -19.66 -4.34
C GLU A 1 -12.55 -18.33 -5.04
N PHE A 2 -13.59 -17.52 -5.17
CA PHE A 2 -13.48 -16.17 -5.75
C PHE A 2 -13.80 -15.16 -4.66
N LEU A 3 -13.00 -14.10 -4.57
CA LEU A 3 -13.16 -13.01 -3.62
C LEU A 3 -13.22 -11.70 -4.42
N GLY A 4 -14.26 -10.90 -4.18
CA GLY A 4 -14.32 -9.51 -4.62
C GLY A 4 -14.61 -8.64 -3.40
N GLU A 5 -13.83 -7.58 -3.22
CA GLU A 5 -13.93 -6.64 -2.11
C GLU A 5 -13.79 -5.21 -2.64
N VAL A 6 -14.65 -4.32 -2.17
CA VAL A 6 -14.57 -2.88 -2.43
C VAL A 6 -14.62 -2.19 -1.08
N ILE A 7 -13.61 -1.36 -0.81
CA ILE A 7 -13.50 -0.53 0.38
C ILE A 7 -13.61 0.92 -0.09
N TYR A 8 -14.53 1.66 0.52
CA TYR A 8 -14.68 3.09 0.31
C TYR A 8 -14.74 3.75 1.69
N ASN A 9 -13.81 4.65 1.95
CA ASN A 9 -13.73 5.43 3.17
C ASN A 9 -13.62 6.91 2.80
N GLU A 10 -14.31 7.74 3.57
CA GLU A 10 -14.31 9.20 3.43
C GLU A 10 -14.28 9.77 4.84
N THR A 11 -13.42 10.76 5.06
CA THR A 11 -13.20 11.38 6.37
C THR A 11 -13.04 12.88 6.20
N ASP A 12 -14.00 13.61 6.73
CA ASP A 12 -13.96 15.07 6.81
C ASP A 12 -13.47 15.52 8.18
N SER A 13 -12.66 16.58 8.21
CA SER A 13 -12.10 17.11 9.44
C SER A 13 -12.02 18.64 9.42
N GLU A 14 -12.68 19.26 10.39
CA GLU A 14 -12.49 20.67 10.73
C GLU A 14 -11.57 20.78 11.95
N ILE A 15 -10.29 21.06 11.72
CA ILE A 15 -9.26 21.06 12.77
C ILE A 15 -8.87 22.50 13.09
N ALA A 16 -9.02 22.91 14.35
CA ALA A 16 -8.47 24.18 14.81
C ALA A 16 -6.93 24.11 14.80
N HIS A 17 -6.30 24.83 13.87
CA HIS A 17 -4.85 24.85 13.73
C HIS A 17 -4.25 26.15 14.30
N LYS A 18 -3.18 26.06 15.10
CA LYS A 18 -2.58 27.24 15.75
C LYS A 18 -2.01 28.27 14.77
N SER A 19 -1.56 27.81 13.61
CA SER A 19 -0.91 28.66 12.60
C SER A 19 -1.81 29.05 11.42
N TYR A 20 -3.01 28.49 11.31
CA TYR A 20 -3.88 28.70 10.15
C TYR A 20 -5.32 28.94 10.59
N LYS A 21 -5.93 29.99 10.04
CA LYS A 21 -7.38 30.22 10.20
C LYS A 21 -8.13 29.39 9.16
N ASN A 22 -9.34 28.97 9.51
CA ASN A 22 -10.26 28.23 8.63
C ASN A 22 -9.63 26.99 7.98
N PHE A 23 -8.88 26.21 8.77
CA PHE A 23 -8.31 24.96 8.29
C PHE A 23 -9.37 23.86 8.26
N ASN A 24 -9.59 23.27 7.09
CA ASN A 24 -10.37 22.05 6.90
C ASN A 24 -9.61 21.07 6.02
N ALA A 25 -9.89 19.80 6.20
CA ALA A 25 -9.35 18.71 5.40
C ALA A 25 -10.44 17.68 5.09
N GLU A 26 -10.35 17.09 3.92
CA GLU A 26 -11.19 16.02 3.42
C GLU A 26 -10.26 14.95 2.85
N ASP A 27 -10.34 13.74 3.40
CA ASP A 27 -9.55 12.60 2.96
C ASP A 27 -10.49 11.49 2.46
N THR A 28 -10.32 11.10 1.21
CA THR A 28 -11.04 9.99 0.58
C THR A 28 -10.08 8.87 0.25
N THR A 29 -10.54 7.63 0.43
CA THR A 29 -9.81 6.43 0.07
C THR A 29 -10.76 5.44 -0.57
N LYS A 30 -10.44 5.03 -1.79
CA LYS A 30 -11.16 4.01 -2.52
C LYS A 30 -10.19 2.90 -2.89
N GLN A 31 -10.52 1.68 -2.50
CA GLN A 31 -9.72 0.50 -2.81
C GLN A 31 -10.61 -0.61 -3.34
N ASN A 32 -10.28 -1.11 -4.52
CA ASN A 32 -10.89 -2.30 -5.10
C ASN A 32 -9.90 -3.45 -5.00
N ARG A 33 -10.37 -4.62 -4.60
CA ARG A 33 -9.57 -5.84 -4.52
C ARG A 33 -10.33 -7.00 -5.13
N ILE A 34 -9.69 -7.67 -6.08
CA ILE A 34 -10.23 -8.85 -6.75
C ILE A 34 -9.22 -9.98 -6.56
N GLY A 35 -9.69 -11.11 -6.04
CA GLY A 35 -8.87 -12.27 -5.74
C GLY A 35 -9.47 -13.55 -6.30
N LEU A 36 -8.63 -14.36 -6.93
CA LEU A 36 -8.95 -15.73 -7.31
C LEU A 36 -8.05 -16.68 -6.53
N LYS A 37 -8.66 -17.64 -5.83
CA LYS A 37 -7.94 -18.72 -5.15
C LYS A 37 -8.35 -20.06 -5.74
N HIS A 38 -7.37 -20.86 -6.09
CA HIS A 38 -7.55 -22.21 -6.60
C HIS A 38 -6.88 -23.19 -5.65
N ILE A 39 -7.58 -24.26 -5.29
CA ILE A 39 -7.07 -25.35 -4.47
C ILE A 39 -7.18 -26.61 -5.33
N TRP A 40 -6.06 -27.26 -5.57
CA TRP A 40 -5.98 -28.50 -6.32
C TRP A 40 -5.43 -29.61 -5.45
N PHE A 41 -6.24 -30.64 -5.21
CA PHE A 41 -5.81 -31.89 -4.60
C PHE A 41 -5.18 -32.76 -5.68
N ALA A 42 -3.85 -32.74 -5.74
CA ALA A 42 -3.09 -33.28 -6.87
C ALA A 42 -2.70 -34.76 -6.67
N ASP A 43 -2.52 -35.21 -5.41
CA ASP A 43 -1.96 -36.53 -5.06
C ASP A 43 -0.73 -36.88 -5.92
N ALA A 44 0.18 -35.90 -6.05
CA ALA A 44 1.33 -35.98 -6.92
C ALA A 44 2.61 -36.25 -6.12
N ALA A 45 3.66 -36.67 -6.82
CA ALA A 45 4.96 -36.91 -6.21
C ALA A 45 5.53 -35.66 -5.51
N ILE A 46 5.24 -34.47 -6.04
CA ILE A 46 5.74 -33.20 -5.51
C ILE A 46 4.82 -32.58 -4.44
N SER A 47 3.51 -32.88 -4.44
CA SER A 47 2.55 -32.24 -3.55
C SER A 47 1.22 -33.00 -3.52
N ASP A 48 0.57 -32.99 -2.36
CA ASP A 48 -0.78 -33.52 -2.16
C ASP A 48 -1.82 -32.42 -2.42
N THR A 49 -1.54 -31.18 -2.00
CA THR A 49 -2.40 -30.02 -2.20
C THR A 49 -1.61 -28.83 -2.73
N ILE A 50 -2.09 -28.23 -3.82
CA ILE A 50 -1.56 -27.00 -4.38
C ILE A 50 -2.60 -25.91 -4.20
N THR A 51 -2.26 -24.87 -3.43
CA THR A 51 -3.08 -23.68 -3.25
C THR A 51 -2.43 -22.51 -3.97
N SER A 52 -3.09 -21.97 -4.98
CA SER A 52 -2.61 -20.79 -5.71
C SER A 52 -3.59 -19.63 -5.56
N LYS A 53 -3.07 -18.41 -5.47
CA LYS A 53 -3.85 -17.19 -5.31
C LYS A 53 -3.31 -16.11 -6.24
N LEU A 54 -4.22 -15.45 -6.92
CA LEU A 54 -3.99 -14.28 -7.75
C LEU A 54 -4.81 -13.14 -7.18
N THR A 55 -4.22 -11.97 -6.96
CA THR A 55 -4.92 -10.80 -6.42
C THR A 55 -4.51 -9.55 -7.21
N TRP A 56 -5.50 -8.77 -7.61
CA TRP A 56 -5.31 -7.41 -8.09
C TRP A 56 -5.92 -6.43 -7.07
N ILE A 57 -5.21 -5.33 -6.81
CA ILE A 57 -5.65 -4.25 -5.94
C ILE A 57 -5.43 -2.94 -6.71
N GLY A 58 -6.51 -2.16 -6.88
CA GLY A 58 -6.45 -0.78 -7.36
C GLY A 58 -6.86 0.15 -6.23
N LYS A 59 -6.02 1.12 -5.91
CA LYS A 59 -6.22 2.04 -4.79
C LYS A 59 -6.05 3.49 -5.25
N GLU A 60 -6.96 4.33 -4.81
CA GLU A 60 -6.95 5.77 -5.02
C GLU A 60 -7.14 6.42 -3.65
N GLU A 61 -6.27 7.37 -3.30
CA GLU A 61 -6.46 8.25 -2.14
C GLU A 61 -6.40 9.69 -2.61
N ASN A 62 -7.32 10.51 -2.12
CA ASN A 62 -7.29 11.95 -2.34
C ASN A 62 -7.42 12.67 -1.00
N GLY A 63 -6.47 13.54 -0.71
CA GLY A 63 -6.45 14.36 0.49
C GLY A 63 -6.45 15.83 0.12
N VAL A 64 -7.55 16.53 0.40
CA VAL A 64 -7.69 17.96 0.16
C VAL A 64 -7.61 18.69 1.48
N SER A 65 -6.78 19.73 1.55
CA SER A 65 -6.81 20.66 2.68
C SER A 65 -6.92 22.09 2.20
N ASN A 66 -7.76 22.86 2.88
CA ASN A 66 -7.93 24.29 2.63
C ASN A 66 -7.48 25.05 3.87
N ARG A 67 -6.78 26.16 3.66
CA ARG A 67 -6.32 27.03 4.73
C ARG A 67 -6.24 28.49 4.30
N PHE A 68 -6.51 29.37 5.25
CA PHE A 68 -6.31 30.79 5.05
C PHE A 68 -4.95 31.23 5.59
N ILE A 69 -4.21 31.96 4.75
CA ILE A 69 -2.94 32.62 5.09
C ILE A 69 -3.18 34.12 4.97
N GLU A 70 -2.96 34.84 6.07
CA GLU A 70 -3.09 36.30 6.11
C GLU A 70 -1.97 36.98 5.32
N ALA A 71 -2.31 38.12 4.72
CA ALA A 71 -1.35 38.99 4.08
C ALA A 71 -0.15 39.29 5.00
N SER A 72 1.04 39.25 4.43
CA SER A 72 2.29 39.50 5.15
C SER A 72 3.03 40.67 4.50
N PRO A 73 3.56 41.61 5.28
CA PRO A 73 4.37 42.70 4.74
C PRO A 73 5.74 42.23 4.20
N GLY A 74 6.08 40.93 4.31
CA GLY A 74 7.35 40.39 3.83
C GLY A 74 8.51 40.76 4.76
N TYR A 75 8.74 39.98 5.81
CA TYR A 75 9.82 40.20 6.77
C TYR A 75 10.37 38.86 7.28
N PRO A 76 11.71 38.65 7.39
CA PRO A 76 12.86 39.56 7.11
C PRO A 76 13.04 39.91 5.62
N PRO A 77 13.93 40.84 5.22
CA PRO A 77 14.03 41.46 3.88
C PRO A 77 14.19 40.53 2.65
N TYR A 78 14.30 39.22 2.84
CA TYR A 78 14.35 38.21 1.77
C TYR A 78 12.98 37.53 1.52
N VAL A 79 11.96 37.85 2.33
CA VAL A 79 10.60 37.35 2.16
C VAL A 79 9.79 38.42 1.43
N PRO A 80 9.30 38.16 0.20
CA PRO A 80 8.45 39.12 -0.50
C PRO A 80 7.12 39.32 0.26
N PRO A 81 6.50 40.52 0.17
CA PRO A 81 5.14 40.72 0.67
C PRO A 81 4.16 39.78 -0.05
N SER A 82 3.17 39.29 0.67
CA SER A 82 2.11 38.43 0.13
C SER A 82 0.74 39.00 0.45
N GLY A 83 -0.21 38.76 -0.45
CA GLY A 83 -1.62 39.07 -0.21
C GLY A 83 -2.29 38.05 0.71
N ASP A 84 -3.57 38.30 0.99
CA ASP A 84 -4.44 37.29 1.58
C ASP A 84 -4.57 36.11 0.62
N ASN A 85 -4.34 34.91 1.14
CA ASN A 85 -4.25 33.71 0.32
C ASN A 85 -5.13 32.59 0.88
N GLN A 86 -6.16 32.22 0.12
CA GLN A 86 -6.89 30.97 0.27
C GLN A 86 -6.10 29.89 -0.45
N GLN A 87 -5.41 29.07 0.33
CA GLN A 87 -4.57 28.02 -0.20
C GLN A 87 -5.30 26.67 -0.13
N LYS A 88 -5.34 25.96 -1.26
CA LYS A 88 -5.76 24.57 -1.36
C LYS A 88 -4.54 23.69 -1.62
N LYS A 89 -4.34 22.64 -0.82
CA LYS A 89 -3.43 21.53 -1.15
C LYS A 89 -4.26 20.32 -1.54
N ASP A 90 -3.93 19.72 -2.67
CA ASP A 90 -4.62 18.59 -3.27
C ASP A 90 -3.62 17.45 -3.45
N TYR A 91 -3.71 16.43 -2.61
CA TYR A 91 -2.87 15.25 -2.61
C TYR A 91 -3.59 14.12 -3.33
N GLU A 92 -2.96 13.54 -4.34
CA GLU A 92 -3.47 12.39 -5.09
C GLU A 92 -2.44 11.27 -4.98
N TYR A 93 -2.88 10.10 -4.53
CA TYR A 93 -2.10 8.86 -4.52
C TYR A 93 -2.86 7.79 -5.29
N THR A 94 -2.16 7.07 -6.14
CA THR A 94 -2.69 5.87 -6.80
C THR A 94 -1.73 4.71 -6.67
N GLU A 95 -2.29 3.51 -6.54
CA GLU A 95 -1.53 2.27 -6.52
C GLU A 95 -2.29 1.19 -7.30
N ASP A 96 -1.61 0.63 -8.30
CA ASP A 96 -2.04 -0.56 -9.02
C ASP A 96 -1.10 -1.71 -8.66
N LYS A 97 -1.64 -2.72 -7.99
CA LYS A 97 -0.87 -3.82 -7.42
C LYS A 97 -1.39 -5.18 -7.86
N PHE A 98 -0.44 -6.04 -8.20
CA PHE A 98 -0.68 -7.44 -8.56
C PHE A 98 0.12 -8.35 -7.63
N GLU A 99 -0.53 -9.39 -7.11
CA GLU A 99 0.05 -10.37 -6.20
C GLU A 99 -0.27 -11.79 -6.71
N PHE A 100 0.76 -12.63 -6.78
CA PHE A 100 0.64 -14.06 -7.05
C PHE A 100 1.32 -14.84 -5.93
N GLU A 101 0.63 -15.85 -5.41
CA GLU A 101 1.15 -16.74 -4.37
C GLU A 101 0.80 -18.17 -4.73
N THR A 102 1.72 -19.10 -4.48
CA THR A 102 1.42 -20.53 -4.52
C THR A 102 2.10 -21.25 -3.37
N GLN A 103 1.33 -22.14 -2.75
CA GLN A 103 1.77 -23.01 -1.67
C GLN A 103 1.49 -24.46 -2.09
N LEU A 104 2.44 -25.33 -1.77
CA LEU A 104 2.38 -26.75 -1.98
C LEU A 104 2.55 -27.43 -0.64
N ASP A 105 1.60 -28.30 -0.32
CA ASP A 105 1.60 -29.10 0.89
C ASP A 105 1.88 -30.56 0.52
N LYS A 106 2.72 -31.23 1.31
CA LYS A 106 3.05 -32.65 1.13
C LYS A 106 3.21 -33.33 2.48
N GLU A 107 2.50 -34.44 2.67
CA GLU A 107 2.65 -35.32 3.82
C GLU A 107 3.51 -36.54 3.45
N ILE A 108 4.58 -36.78 4.21
CA ILE A 108 5.46 -37.94 4.03
C ILE A 108 5.85 -38.47 5.41
N GLN A 109 5.31 -39.63 5.79
CA GLN A 109 5.58 -40.28 7.07
C GLN A 109 5.24 -39.35 8.26
N ASN A 110 6.24 -38.93 9.03
CA ASN A 110 6.09 -38.04 10.17
C ASN A 110 6.40 -36.58 9.83
N HIS A 111 6.50 -36.24 8.54
CA HIS A 111 6.76 -34.90 8.02
C HIS A 111 5.54 -34.33 7.31
N TYR A 112 5.24 -33.07 7.59
CA TYR A 112 4.32 -32.23 6.83
C TYR A 112 5.08 -31.03 6.27
N ILE A 113 5.37 -31.07 4.98
CA ILE A 113 6.22 -30.12 4.29
C ILE A 113 5.35 -29.11 3.56
N VAL A 114 5.60 -27.84 3.82
CA VAL A 114 4.94 -26.71 3.19
C VAL A 114 5.99 -25.85 2.50
N TYR A 115 5.82 -25.59 1.22
CA TYR A 115 6.74 -24.74 0.47
C TYR A 115 6.01 -23.95 -0.58
N GLY A 116 6.58 -22.83 -1.01
CA GLY A 116 5.88 -21.96 -1.92
C GLY A 116 6.68 -20.77 -2.38
N ILE A 117 6.09 -20.07 -3.34
CA ILE A 117 6.63 -18.82 -3.89
C ILE A 117 5.58 -17.72 -3.84
N SER A 118 6.05 -16.49 -3.77
CA SER A 118 5.23 -15.29 -3.87
C SER A 118 5.87 -14.29 -4.82
N TYR A 119 5.05 -13.56 -5.56
CA TYR A 119 5.44 -12.45 -6.41
C TYR A 119 4.48 -11.29 -6.20
N LYS A 120 5.01 -10.08 -6.02
CA LYS A 120 4.22 -8.84 -5.98
C LYS A 120 4.85 -7.82 -6.93
N HIS A 121 4.01 -7.15 -7.68
CA HIS A 121 4.34 -5.96 -8.48
C HIS A 121 3.41 -4.82 -8.07
N SER A 122 3.94 -3.61 -7.92
CA SER A 122 3.16 -2.42 -7.57
C SER A 122 3.66 -1.22 -8.36
N ASP A 123 2.74 -0.52 -9.03
CA ASP A 123 2.98 0.79 -9.62
C ASP A 123 2.31 1.85 -8.74
N ILE A 124 3.11 2.76 -8.19
CA ILE A 124 2.68 3.77 -7.24
C ILE A 124 2.94 5.14 -7.84
N SER A 125 1.94 6.03 -7.79
CA SER A 125 2.11 7.43 -8.15
C SER A 125 1.57 8.36 -7.08
N ASN A 126 2.19 9.54 -6.97
CA ASN A 126 1.82 10.52 -5.98
C ASN A 126 2.07 11.94 -6.48
N THR A 127 1.07 12.80 -6.38
CA THR A 127 1.21 14.23 -6.68
C THR A 127 0.55 15.06 -5.60
N ASN A 128 1.22 16.14 -5.18
CA ASN A 128 0.62 17.16 -4.33
C ASN A 128 0.60 18.50 -5.07
N ARG A 129 -0.58 19.07 -5.29
CA ARG A 129 -0.75 20.35 -5.97
C ARG A 129 -1.19 21.40 -4.98
N GLU A 130 -0.49 22.52 -4.97
CA GLU A 130 -0.84 23.70 -4.20
C GLU A 130 -1.41 24.77 -5.12
N PHE A 131 -2.62 25.21 -4.81
CA PHE A 131 -3.31 26.30 -5.48
C PHE A 131 -3.42 27.50 -4.55
N ASN A 132 -3.12 28.68 -5.07
CA ASN A 132 -3.07 29.92 -4.30
C ASN A 132 -4.00 30.97 -4.92
N SER A 133 -4.81 31.64 -4.08
CA SER A 133 -5.70 32.72 -4.55
C SER A 133 -4.98 34.06 -4.69
N ASP A 134 -3.85 34.25 -4.02
CA ASP A 134 -3.03 35.46 -4.12
C ASP A 134 -2.30 35.47 -5.48
N PRO A 135 -2.56 36.44 -6.39
CA PRO A 135 -1.90 36.50 -7.70
C PRO A 135 -0.38 36.66 -7.63
N GLY A 136 0.16 37.13 -6.50
CA GLY A 136 1.60 37.23 -6.26
C GLY A 136 2.26 35.91 -5.86
N THR A 137 1.47 34.88 -5.53
CA THR A 137 1.93 33.57 -5.08
C THR A 137 1.61 32.52 -6.14
N PRO A 138 2.60 31.91 -6.82
CA PRO A 138 2.34 30.95 -7.87
C PRO A 138 1.80 29.61 -7.33
N ASP A 139 0.97 28.94 -8.12
CA ASP A 139 0.63 27.55 -7.90
C ASP A 139 1.88 26.68 -8.03
N THR A 140 1.98 25.63 -7.21
CA THR A 140 3.16 24.77 -7.16
C THR A 140 2.77 23.31 -7.14
N VAL A 141 3.48 22.48 -7.90
CA VAL A 141 3.37 21.03 -7.81
C VAL A 141 4.53 20.50 -6.99
N TYR A 142 4.23 19.83 -5.90
CA TYR A 142 5.18 19.13 -5.05
C TYR A 142 5.07 17.63 -5.31
N VAL A 143 6.20 17.01 -5.63
CA VAL A 143 6.36 15.56 -5.63
C VAL A 143 7.20 15.22 -4.41
N TYR A 144 6.54 14.92 -3.29
CA TYR A 144 7.23 14.60 -2.03
C TYR A 144 7.87 13.20 -2.08
N THR A 145 7.27 12.29 -2.83
CA THR A 145 7.76 10.95 -3.13
C THR A 145 7.66 10.73 -4.63
N PRO A 146 8.74 10.33 -5.31
CA PRO A 146 8.66 10.02 -6.74
C PRO A 146 7.72 8.85 -6.99
N ASP A 147 7.20 8.76 -8.21
CA ASP A 147 6.56 7.55 -8.68
C ASP A 147 7.51 6.36 -8.47
N ALA A 148 6.96 5.25 -7.99
CA ALA A 148 7.74 4.11 -7.58
C ALA A 148 7.18 2.84 -8.22
N LYS A 149 8.08 1.99 -8.71
CA LYS A 149 7.76 0.62 -9.11
C LYS A 149 8.37 -0.34 -8.11
N GLU A 150 7.53 -1.06 -7.38
CA GLU A 150 7.96 -2.07 -6.43
C GLU A 150 7.80 -3.46 -7.01
N GLU A 151 8.85 -4.26 -6.93
CA GLU A 151 8.83 -5.69 -7.23
C GLU A 151 9.33 -6.48 -6.02
N SER A 152 8.67 -7.59 -5.71
CA SER A 152 9.17 -8.53 -4.72
C SER A 152 8.92 -9.97 -5.11
N PHE A 153 9.90 -10.81 -4.78
CA PHE A 153 9.83 -12.25 -4.98
C PHE A 153 10.21 -12.96 -3.69
N GLY A 154 9.41 -13.94 -3.28
CA GLY A 154 9.63 -14.73 -2.08
C GLY A 154 9.65 -16.22 -2.40
N LEU A 155 10.48 -16.96 -1.68
CA LEU A 155 10.53 -18.42 -1.66
C LEU A 155 10.61 -18.88 -0.21
N PHE A 156 9.82 -19.89 0.17
CA PHE A 156 9.87 -20.44 1.51
C PHE A 156 9.73 -21.96 1.51
N LEU A 157 10.25 -22.58 2.57
CA LEU A 157 10.13 -23.99 2.90
C LEU A 157 10.00 -24.13 4.42
N GLN A 158 9.02 -24.89 4.87
CA GLN A 158 8.79 -25.26 6.26
C GLN A 158 8.52 -26.77 6.32
N ASP A 159 9.03 -27.43 7.36
CA ASP A 159 8.81 -28.84 7.60
C ASP A 159 8.32 -29.01 9.03
N GLU A 160 7.14 -29.56 9.23
CA GLU A 160 6.62 -29.94 10.54
C GLU A 160 6.89 -31.43 10.79
N ILE A 161 7.66 -31.73 11.84
CA ILE A 161 8.17 -33.06 12.13
C ILE A 161 7.60 -33.53 13.48
N SER A 162 6.81 -34.61 13.44
CA SER A 162 6.33 -35.28 14.64
C SER A 162 7.34 -36.31 15.15
N LEU A 163 7.73 -36.19 16.41
CA LEU A 163 8.75 -37.00 17.08
C LEU A 163 8.20 -37.60 18.39
N LEU A 164 8.84 -38.66 18.87
CA LEU A 164 8.52 -39.30 20.15
C LEU A 164 7.06 -39.76 20.28
N ASN A 165 6.48 -40.30 19.19
CA ASN A 165 5.06 -40.63 19.07
C ASN A 165 4.17 -39.41 19.34
N ASP A 166 4.38 -38.35 18.55
CA ASP A 166 3.63 -37.09 18.58
C ASP A 166 3.70 -36.30 19.89
N LYS A 167 4.66 -36.64 20.77
CA LYS A 167 4.89 -35.91 22.03
C LYS A 167 5.76 -34.68 21.85
N LEU A 168 6.43 -34.56 20.72
CA LEU A 168 7.26 -33.42 20.35
C LEU A 168 7.01 -33.10 18.87
N VAL A 169 6.66 -31.85 18.58
CA VAL A 169 6.57 -31.34 17.21
C VAL A 169 7.66 -30.30 17.02
N LEU A 170 8.43 -30.44 15.96
CA LEU A 170 9.48 -29.50 15.57
C LEU A 170 9.16 -28.92 14.19
N THR A 171 9.21 -27.59 14.06
CA THR A 171 8.81 -26.91 12.81
C THR A 171 9.92 -25.98 12.30
N PRO A 172 11.06 -26.49 11.79
CA PRO A 172 12.05 -25.66 11.12
C PRO A 172 11.47 -25.03 9.85
N GLY A 173 11.94 -23.82 9.55
CA GLY A 173 11.60 -23.14 8.31
C GLY A 173 12.67 -22.16 7.86
N VAL A 174 12.72 -21.92 6.55
CA VAL A 174 13.59 -20.93 5.91
C VAL A 174 12.80 -20.14 4.89
N ARG A 175 13.10 -18.86 4.79
CA ARG A 175 12.50 -17.94 3.82
C ARG A 175 13.58 -17.07 3.18
N TYR A 176 13.45 -16.86 1.89
CA TYR A 176 14.21 -15.88 1.12
C TYR A 176 13.24 -14.88 0.49
N ASP A 177 13.56 -13.60 0.61
CA ASP A 177 12.82 -12.53 -0.02
C ASP A 177 13.79 -11.60 -0.77
N TYR A 178 13.39 -11.22 -1.98
CA TYR A 178 14.03 -10.22 -2.80
C TYR A 178 13.07 -9.06 -3.00
N PHE A 179 13.59 -7.83 -2.89
CA PHE A 179 12.83 -6.59 -3.07
C PHE A 179 13.60 -5.64 -3.98
N SER A 180 12.89 -4.99 -4.89
CA SER A 180 13.43 -3.95 -5.76
C SER A 180 12.45 -2.79 -5.83
N THR A 181 12.96 -1.56 -5.76
CA THR A 181 12.17 -0.35 -5.95
C THR A 181 12.92 0.55 -6.94
N ASN A 182 12.24 0.94 -8.01
CA ASN A 182 12.78 1.85 -9.03
C ASN A 182 11.95 3.13 -9.11
#